data_AF-A0A6C0WYA9-F1
#
_entry.id   AF-A0A6C0WYA9-F1
#
_cell.length_a   1.000
_cell.length_b   1.000
_cell.length_c   1.000
_cell.angle_alpha   90.00
_cell.angle_beta   90.00
_cell.angle_gamma   90.00
#
_symmetry.space_group_name_H-M   'P 1'
#
loop_
_entity.id
_entity.type
_entity.pdbx_description
1 polymer ?
#
loop_
_entity_poly.entity_id
_entity_poly.type
_entity_poly.pdbx_seq_one_letter_code
_entity_poly.pdbx_strand_id
1 'polypeptide(L)' 'TERVRHVSRFIYNREEFVRFDSDVGEFRAVTELGRPDAEYFNSQKDILERERAHLDT' A
#
# COMPACT_ATOMS: atom_id res chain seq x y z
N THR A 1 -5.28 16.94 -17.19
CA THR A 1 -4.12 16.68 -16.31
C THR A 1 -4.07 15.19 -16.05
N GLU A 2 -2.97 14.53 -16.39
CA GLU A 2 -2.78 13.12 -16.02
C GLU A 2 -2.56 13.04 -14.51
N ARG A 3 -3.32 12.18 -13.82
CA ARG A 3 -3.07 11.83 -12.42
C ARG A 3 -2.11 10.66 -12.42
N VAL A 4 -0.84 10.91 -12.14
CA VAL A 4 0.13 9.84 -11.85
C VAL A 4 -0.25 9.23 -10.52
N ARG A 5 -0.48 7.91 -10.50
CA ARG A 5 -0.79 7.17 -9.27
C ARG A 5 0.44 6.35 -8.88
N HIS A 6 1.00 6.61 -7.71
CA HIS A 6 1.99 5.71 -7.11
C HIS A 6 1.31 4.42 -6.68
N VAL A 7 1.83 3.27 -7.08
CA VAL A 7 1.24 1.96 -6.77
C VAL A 7 2.32 1.00 -6.26
N SER A 8 2.37 0.83 -4.94
CA SER A 8 3.15 -0.23 -4.29
C SER A 8 2.31 -1.48 -4.13
N ARG A 9 2.78 -2.62 -4.66
CA ARG A 9 2.08 -3.93 -4.61
C ARG A 9 2.99 -4.99 -4.03
N PHE A 10 2.43 -5.83 -3.17
CA PHE A 10 3.10 -7.01 -2.66
C PHE A 10 2.46 -8.25 -3.28
N ILE A 11 3.31 -9.07 -3.90
CA ILE A 11 2.91 -10.23 -4.69
C ILE A 11 3.61 -11.46 -4.14
N TYR A 12 2.84 -12.49 -3.84
CA TYR A 12 3.33 -13.80 -3.42
C TYR A 12 2.66 -14.88 -4.26
N ASN A 13 3.42 -15.87 -4.73
CA ASN A 13 2.91 -16.93 -5.62
C ASN A 13 2.09 -16.39 -6.83
N ARG A 14 2.52 -15.27 -7.41
CA ARG A 14 1.83 -14.52 -8.49
C ARG A 14 0.46 -13.92 -8.10
N GLU A 15 0.08 -13.96 -6.84
CA GLU A 15 -1.12 -13.32 -6.31
C GLU A 15 -0.75 -12.06 -5.54
N GLU A 16 -1.43 -10.96 -5.85
CA GLU A 16 -1.32 -9.72 -5.08
C GLU A 16 -2.11 -9.87 -3.78
N PHE A 17 -1.45 -9.68 -2.64
CA PHE A 17 -2.09 -9.84 -1.33
C PHE A 17 -2.26 -8.52 -0.58
N VAL A 18 -1.40 -7.52 -0.82
CA VAL A 18 -1.49 -6.16 -0.25
C VAL A 18 -1.09 -5.12 -1.29
N ARG A 19 -1.76 -3.95 -1.26
CA ARG A 19 -1.37 -2.75 -2.02
C ARG A 19 -1.42 -1.51 -1.16
N PHE A 20 -0.59 -0.50 -1.46
CA PHE A 20 -0.80 0.85 -0.94
C PHE A 20 -1.85 1.57 -1.81
N ASP A 21 -2.91 2.06 -1.17
CA ASP A 21 -3.91 2.90 -1.84
C ASP A 21 -3.58 4.38 -1.60
N SER A 22 -3.06 5.02 -2.64
CA SER A 22 -2.71 6.44 -2.64
C SER A 22 -3.86 7.38 -2.33
N ASP A 23 -5.10 7.01 -2.67
CA ASP A 23 -6.27 7.86 -2.46
C ASP A 23 -6.69 7.87 -0.99
N VAL A 24 -6.37 6.78 -0.27
CA VAL A 24 -6.65 6.60 1.16
C VAL A 24 -5.43 6.91 2.03
N GLY A 25 -4.22 6.74 1.48
CA GLY A 25 -2.96 6.88 2.19
C GLY A 25 -2.67 5.69 3.12
N GLU A 26 -3.12 4.48 2.78
CA GLU A 26 -2.99 3.28 3.62
C GLU A 26 -2.80 2.00 2.79
N PHE A 27 -2.22 0.97 3.42
CA PHE A 27 -2.18 -0.36 2.85
C PHE A 27 -3.53 -1.06 2.97
N ARG A 28 -3.98 -1.67 1.86
CA ARG A 28 -5.21 -2.43 1.73
C ARG A 28 -4.88 -3.87 1.36
N ALA A 29 -5.47 -4.79 2.11
CA ALA A 29 -5.47 -6.20 1.77
C ALA A 29 -6.29 -6.42 0.48
N VAL A 30 -5.71 -7.15 -0.46
CA VAL A 30 -6.36 -7.56 -1.72
C VAL A 30 -7.02 -8.93 -1.55
N THR A 31 -6.44 -9.76 -0.69
CA THR A 31 -6.98 -11.05 -0.28
C THR A 31 -7.08 -11.09 1.24
N GLU A 32 -7.88 -12.01 1.79
CA GLU A 32 -8.02 -12.18 3.25
C GLU A 32 -6.67 -12.47 3.93
N LEU A 33 -5.75 -13.14 3.23
CA LEU A 33 -4.40 -13.45 3.73
C LEU A 33 -3.53 -12.20 3.92
N GLY A 34 -3.77 -11.14 3.16
CA GLY A 34 -3.02 -9.89 3.27
C GLY A 34 -3.52 -8.97 4.38
N ARG A 35 -4.61 -9.30 5.09
CA ARG A 35 -5.10 -8.50 6.21
C ARG A 35 -4.07 -8.29 7.33
N PRO A 36 -3.41 -9.33 7.87
CA PRO A 36 -2.36 -9.13 8.87
C PRO A 36 -1.20 -8.28 8.36
N ASP A 37 -0.81 -8.43 7.09
CA ASP A 37 0.26 -7.63 6.49
C ASP A 37 -0.15 -6.16 6.33
N ALA A 38 -1.38 -5.89 5.89
CA ALA A 38 -1.90 -4.54 5.78
C ALA A 38 -1.97 -3.84 7.15
N GLU A 39 -2.47 -4.53 8.18
CA GLU A 39 -2.48 -4.03 9.56
C GLU A 39 -1.06 -3.75 10.07
N TYR A 40 -0.13 -4.69 9.83
CA TYR A 40 1.27 -4.54 10.21
C TYR A 40 1.91 -3.32 9.53
N PHE A 41 1.76 -3.15 8.22
CA PHE A 41 2.30 -2.00 7.50
C PHE A 41 1.65 -0.68 7.92
N ASN A 42 0.33 -0.66 8.16
CA ASN A 42 -0.36 0.55 8.64
C ASN A 42 0.03 0.92 10.08
N SER A 43 0.47 -0.05 10.89
CA SER A 43 1.00 0.23 12.24
C SER A 43 2.41 0.82 12.24
N GLN A 44 3.17 0.64 11.15
CA GLN A 44 4.54 1.12 11.01
C GLN A 44 4.57 2.53 10.43
N LYS A 45 4.60 3.54 11.31
CA LYS A 45 4.54 4.96 10.95
C LYS A 45 5.57 5.37 9.90
N ASP A 46 6.83 4.97 10.07
CA ASP A 46 7.90 5.36 9.15
C ASP A 46 7.67 4.85 7.72
N ILE A 47 7.12 3.63 7.58
CA ILE A 47 6.79 3.06 6.27
C ILE A 47 5.57 3.79 5.68
N LEU A 48 4.54 3.97 6.49
CA LEU A 48 3.30 4.60 6.06
C LEU A 48 3.52 6.05 5.60
N GLU A 49 4.31 6.82 6.33
CA GLU A 49 4.66 8.20 5.98
C GLU A 49 5.53 8.27 4.73
N ARG A 50 6.49 7.34 4.56
CA ARG A 50 7.31 7.27 3.34
C ARG A 50 6.46 7.01 2.09
N GLU A 51 5.49 6.10 2.16
CA GLU A 51 4.62 5.82 1.01
C GLU A 51 3.66 6.98 0.70
N ARG A 52 3.20 7.70 1.74
CA ARG A 52 2.39 8.92 1.56
C ARG A 52 3.18 10.01 0.86
N ALA A 53 4.44 10.21 1.25
CA ALA A 53 5.31 11.23 0.66
C ALA A 53 5.69 10.97 -0.81
N HIS A 54 5.59 9.73 -1.29
CA HIS A 54 5.84 9.40 -2.71
C HIS A 54 4.81 10.02 -3.67
N LEU A 55 3.66 10.48 -3.18
CA LEU A 55 2.65 11.16 -4.01
C LEU A 55 2.96 12.64 -4.24
N ASP A 56 3.86 13.23 -3.45
CA ASP A 56 4.19 14.66 -3.50
C ASP A 56 5.27 15.01 -4.55
N THR A 57 5.72 14.05 -5.37
CA THR A 57 6.74 14.23 -6.44
C THR A 57 6.19 13.88 -7.81
#